data_AF-A0A5D4TRP5-F1
#
_entry.id   AF-A0A5D4TRP5-F1
#
_cell.length_a   1.000
_cell.length_b   1.000
_cell.length_c   1.000
_cell.angle_alpha   90.00
_cell.angle_beta   90.00
_cell.angle_gamma   90.00
#
_symmetry.space_group_name_H-M   'P 1'
#
loop_
_entity.id
_entity.type
_entity.pdbx_description
1 polymer ?
#
loop_
_entity_poly.entity_id
_entity_poly.type
_entity_poly.pdbx_seq_one_letter_code
_entity_poly.pdbx_strand_id
1 'polypeptide(L)'
;MQHLELFERTSYLFYRRRRYRCDCGKRFSEDNRFVQRYQRHTIEWNQALGLRVIQGKNFKDTADQFRTSQATVIRRFDHISEYCGQIEPSVRRFEPLFAVNCAIKCGDQSHSY
;
A
#
# COMPACT_ATOMS: atom_id res chain seq x y z
N MET A 1 10.61 -7.10 -8.44
CA MET A 1 9.77 -6.34 -7.49
C MET A 1 8.68 -7.27 -7.00
N GLN A 2 8.37 -7.26 -5.71
CA GLN A 2 7.35 -8.15 -5.16
C GLN A 2 5.95 -7.72 -5.65
N HIS A 3 5.17 -8.70 -6.07
CA HIS A 3 3.80 -8.52 -6.53
C HIS A 3 2.86 -9.46 -5.74
N LEU A 4 1.57 -9.48 -6.08
CA LEU A 4 0.55 -10.29 -5.42
C LEU A 4 0.88 -11.77 -5.47
N GLU A 5 0.40 -12.53 -4.49
CA GLU A 5 0.52 -13.99 -4.55
C GLU A 5 -0.32 -14.53 -5.71
N LEU A 6 0.30 -15.37 -6.52
CA LEU A 6 -0.33 -16.06 -7.65
C LEU A 6 -0.27 -17.54 -7.32
N PHE A 7 -1.45 -18.18 -7.21
CA PHE A 7 -1.57 -19.60 -6.85
C PHE A 7 -0.83 -19.95 -5.54
N GLU A 8 -1.03 -19.13 -4.48
CA GLU A 8 -0.40 -19.31 -3.15
C GLU A 8 1.13 -19.26 -3.16
N ARG A 9 1.73 -18.75 -4.25
CA ARG A 9 3.17 -18.58 -4.39
C ARG A 9 3.50 -17.11 -4.52
N THR A 10 4.64 -16.72 -3.93
CA THR A 10 5.17 -15.38 -4.09
C THR A 10 5.55 -15.15 -5.54
N SER A 11 5.01 -14.09 -6.13
CA SER A 11 5.37 -13.68 -7.47
C SER A 11 6.29 -12.46 -7.46
N TYR A 12 7.21 -12.42 -8.42
CA TYR A 12 8.12 -11.32 -8.62
C TYR A 12 8.04 -10.83 -10.06
N LEU A 13 7.80 -9.53 -10.21
CA LEU A 13 7.86 -8.85 -11.51
C LEU A 13 9.31 -8.42 -11.78
N PHE A 14 9.90 -8.94 -12.85
CA PHE A 14 11.24 -8.53 -13.32
C PHE A 14 11.13 -7.29 -14.20
N TYR A 15 11.03 -6.12 -13.56
CA TYR A 15 10.95 -4.84 -14.27
C TYR A 15 12.32 -4.13 -14.33
N ARG A 16 12.80 -3.88 -15.54
CA ARG A 16 13.99 -3.06 -15.82
C ARG A 16 13.57 -1.62 -16.13
N ARG A 17 13.53 -0.78 -15.09
CA ARG A 17 13.10 0.61 -15.19
C ARG A 17 14.00 1.44 -16.11
N ARG A 18 13.45 2.01 -17.17
CA ARG A 18 14.19 2.92 -18.07
C ARG A 18 14.26 4.33 -17.48
N ARG A 19 15.34 5.05 -17.81
CA ARG A 19 15.50 6.48 -17.50
C ARG A 19 15.67 7.24 -18.81
N TYR A 20 14.75 8.14 -19.10
CA TYR A 20 14.81 9.01 -20.27
C TYR A 20 15.66 10.24 -19.95
N ARG A 21 16.48 10.65 -20.91
CA ARG A 21 17.29 11.86 -20.81
C ARG A 21 16.65 12.92 -21.69
N CYS A 22 16.38 14.09 -21.13
CA CYS A 22 16.03 15.27 -21.91
C CYS A 22 17.32 15.98 -22.34
N ASP A 23 17.26 16.71 -23.45
CA ASP A 23 18.38 17.46 -24.00
C ASP A 23 18.94 18.50 -23.02
N CYS A 24 18.10 19.02 -22.10
CA CYS A 24 18.53 19.88 -21.00
C CYS A 24 19.36 19.16 -19.91
N GLY A 25 19.65 17.86 -20.05
CA GLY A 25 20.45 17.06 -19.11
C GLY A 25 19.66 16.45 -17.95
N LYS A 26 18.38 16.82 -17.77
CA LYS A 26 17.50 16.20 -16.77
C LYS A 26 17.20 14.75 -17.13
N ARG A 27 17.16 13.88 -16.11
CA ARG A 27 16.83 12.45 -16.25
C ARG A 27 15.51 12.16 -15.57
N PHE A 28 14.58 11.60 -16.32
CA PHE A 28 13.26 11.22 -15.86
C PHE A 28 13.17 9.71 -15.82
N SER A 29 12.47 9.20 -14.82
CA SER A 29 12.14 7.78 -14.85
C SER A 29 10.95 7.57 -15.77
N GLU A 30 10.91 6.40 -16.41
CA GLU A 30 9.74 5.95 -17.14
C GLU A 30 8.48 6.04 -16.26
N ASP A 31 7.48 6.73 -16.80
CA ASP A 31 6.15 6.79 -16.21
C ASP A 31 5.39 5.52 -16.54
N ASN A 32 4.75 4.96 -15.52
CA ASN A 32 4.26 3.61 -15.58
C ASN A 32 3.13 3.37 -14.58
N ARG A 33 2.15 2.59 -15.03
CA ARG A 33 0.92 2.31 -14.28
C ARG A 33 1.06 1.28 -13.17
N PHE A 34 2.12 0.46 -13.17
CA PHE A 34 2.27 -0.64 -12.18
C PHE A 34 3.20 -0.32 -11.01
N VAL A 35 4.15 0.62 -11.15
CA VAL A 35 5.13 0.98 -10.10
C VAL A 35 5.38 2.49 -10.09
N GLN A 36 5.17 3.11 -8.94
CA GLN A 36 5.50 4.51 -8.72
C GLN A 36 7.00 4.74 -8.54
N ARG A 37 7.42 6.01 -8.64
CA ARG A 37 8.81 6.43 -8.42
C ARG A 37 9.24 6.06 -6.99
N TYR A 38 10.37 5.35 -6.90
CA TYR A 38 11.02 4.91 -5.64
C TYR A 38 10.32 3.79 -4.87
N GLN A 39 9.23 3.23 -5.39
CA GLN A 39 8.56 2.11 -4.73
C GLN A 39 9.27 0.78 -5.00
N ARG A 40 9.36 -0.07 -3.97
CA ARG A 40 9.92 -1.43 -4.04
C ARG A 40 8.87 -2.50 -4.37
N HIS A 41 7.60 -2.15 -4.21
CA HIS A 41 6.43 -2.99 -4.46
C HIS A 41 5.55 -2.35 -5.53
N THR A 42 4.76 -3.19 -6.20
CA THR A 42 3.74 -2.72 -7.16
C THR A 42 2.62 -1.94 -6.47
N ILE A 43 1.94 -1.08 -7.23
CA ILE A 43 0.78 -0.31 -6.74
C ILE A 43 -0.32 -1.26 -6.25
N GLU A 44 -0.62 -2.29 -7.02
CA GLU A 44 -1.63 -3.31 -6.68
C GLU A 44 -1.29 -4.05 -5.38
N TRP A 45 -0.01 -4.37 -5.16
CA TRP A 45 0.43 -4.97 -3.89
C TRP A 45 0.17 -4.03 -2.70
N ASN A 46 0.43 -2.73 -2.87
CA ASN A 46 0.19 -1.74 -1.81
C ASN A 46 -1.32 -1.61 -1.50
N GLN A 47 -2.16 -1.64 -2.53
CA GLN A 47 -3.62 -1.58 -2.39
C GLN A 47 -4.16 -2.82 -1.68
N ALA A 48 -3.74 -4.01 -2.10
CA ALA A 48 -4.16 -5.27 -1.48
C ALA A 48 -3.72 -5.37 -0.02
N LEU A 49 -2.51 -4.91 0.31
CA LEU A 49 -2.05 -4.83 1.69
C LEU A 49 -2.97 -3.91 2.51
N GLY A 50 -3.26 -2.70 2.01
CA GLY A 50 -4.16 -1.77 2.68
C GLY A 50 -5.53 -2.37 2.97
N LEU A 51 -6.16 -2.99 1.96
CA LEU A 51 -7.44 -3.67 2.13
C LEU A 51 -7.36 -4.80 3.17
N ARG A 52 -6.30 -5.62 3.15
CA ARG A 52 -6.16 -6.74 4.10
C ARG A 52 -6.01 -6.27 5.54
N VAL A 53 -5.23 -5.22 5.76
CA VAL A 53 -5.00 -4.63 7.08
C VAL A 53 -6.31 -4.04 7.61
N ILE A 54 -7.05 -3.34 6.76
CA ILE A 54 -8.35 -2.75 7.08
C ILE A 54 -9.38 -3.84 7.42
N GLN A 55 -9.46 -4.92 6.65
CA GLN A 55 -10.38 -6.05 6.85
C GLN A 55 -10.07 -6.94 8.08
N GLY A 56 -9.39 -6.43 9.11
CA GLY A 56 -9.41 -7.08 10.43
C GLY A 56 -8.34 -8.14 10.69
N LYS A 57 -7.39 -8.43 9.79
CA LYS A 57 -6.29 -9.34 10.15
C LYS A 57 -5.32 -8.69 11.12
N ASN A 58 -4.73 -9.49 12.02
CA ASN A 58 -3.62 -9.05 12.85
C ASN A 58 -2.47 -8.55 11.95
N PHE A 59 -1.70 -7.57 12.41
CA PHE A 59 -0.57 -7.03 11.64
C PHE A 59 0.48 -8.10 11.36
N LYS A 60 0.68 -9.03 12.31
CA LYS A 60 1.60 -10.17 12.16
C LYS A 60 1.15 -11.10 11.03
N ASP A 61 -0.08 -11.58 11.06
CA ASP A 61 -0.61 -12.49 10.03
C ASP A 61 -0.63 -11.84 8.64
N THR A 62 -0.91 -10.53 8.59
CA THR A 62 -0.84 -9.77 7.34
C THR A 62 0.60 -9.64 6.85
N ALA A 63 1.56 -9.43 7.76
CA ALA A 63 2.98 -9.38 7.43
C ALA A 63 3.47 -10.72 6.87
N ASP A 64 3.04 -11.83 7.48
CA ASP A 64 3.37 -13.19 7.02
C ASP A 64 2.76 -13.48 5.64
N GLN A 65 1.49 -13.14 5.43
CA GLN A 65 0.81 -13.30 4.13
C GLN A 65 1.48 -12.49 3.01
N PHE A 66 1.92 -11.26 3.31
CA PHE A 66 2.55 -10.37 2.33
C PHE A 66 4.09 -10.49 2.32
N ARG A 67 4.66 -11.40 3.12
CA ARG A 67 6.11 -11.66 3.24
C ARG A 67 6.93 -10.39 3.46
N THR A 68 6.44 -9.56 4.38
CA THR A 68 7.04 -8.29 4.78
C THR A 68 7.18 -8.26 6.29
N SER A 69 7.93 -7.29 6.84
CA SER A 69 7.97 -7.11 8.30
C SER A 69 6.69 -6.45 8.82
N GLN A 70 6.30 -6.81 10.05
CA GLN A 70 5.16 -6.19 10.75
C GLN A 70 5.29 -4.66 10.83
N ALA A 71 6.48 -4.15 11.12
CA ALA A 71 6.75 -2.71 11.13
C ALA A 71 6.46 -2.02 9.79
N THR A 72 6.67 -2.71 8.66
CA THR A 72 6.32 -2.17 7.33
C THR A 72 4.82 -2.11 7.13
N VAL A 73 4.07 -3.08 7.66
CA VAL A 73 2.60 -3.09 7.62
C VAL A 73 2.04 -1.94 8.44
N ILE A 74 2.54 -1.75 9.66
CA ILE A 74 2.13 -0.66 10.57
C ILE A 74 2.35 0.70 9.90
N ARG A 75 3.57 1.00 9.45
CA ARG A 75 3.88 2.26 8.75
C ARG A 75 2.96 2.57 7.56
N ARG A 76 2.54 1.52 6.82
CA ARG A 76 1.66 1.68 5.66
C ARG A 76 0.21 1.88 6.07
N PHE A 77 -0.19 1.29 7.20
CA PHE A 77 -1.47 1.57 7.84
C PHE A 77 -1.55 3.00 8.36
N ASP A 78 -0.50 3.49 9.05
CA ASP A 78 -0.44 4.86 9.56
C ASP A 78 -0.66 5.88 8.42
N HIS A 79 0.02 5.67 7.30
CA HIS A 79 -0.15 6.49 6.09
C HIS A 79 -1.57 6.43 5.52
N ILE A 80 -2.30 5.31 5.65
CA ILE A 80 -3.71 5.22 5.25
C ILE A 80 -4.61 5.96 6.26
N SER A 81 -4.31 5.84 7.55
CA SER A 81 -5.05 6.48 8.64
C SER A 81 -4.94 8.02 8.59
N GLU A 82 -3.78 8.54 8.19
CA GLU A 82 -3.57 9.98 8.00
C GLU A 82 -4.58 10.58 7.01
N TYR A 83 -4.90 9.88 5.93
CA TYR A 83 -5.91 10.34 4.96
C TYR A 83 -7.34 10.24 5.50
N CYS A 84 -7.60 9.32 6.42
CA CYS A 84 -8.92 9.19 7.04
C CYS A 84 -9.24 10.40 7.93
N GLY A 85 -8.24 11.02 8.55
CA GLY A 85 -8.39 12.24 9.36
C GLY A 85 -8.67 13.52 8.56
N GLN A 86 -8.49 13.49 7.24
CA GLN A 86 -8.68 14.63 6.34
C GLN A 86 -9.99 14.55 5.52
N ILE A 87 -10.84 13.56 5.78
CA ILE A 87 -12.13 13.44 5.10
C ILE A 87 -13.10 14.46 5.69
N GLU A 88 -13.12 15.67 5.09
CA GLU A 88 -14.29 16.54 5.15
C GLU A 88 -15.54 15.74 4.76
N PRO A 89 -16.69 15.85 5.49
CA PRO A 89 -17.82 14.91 5.36
C PRO A 89 -18.59 14.94 4.02
N SER A 90 -18.12 15.68 3.01
CA SER A 90 -18.90 16.00 1.81
C SER A 90 -18.49 15.30 0.52
N VAL A 91 -17.38 14.56 0.46
CA VAL A 91 -16.95 13.88 -0.79
C VAL A 91 -17.08 12.37 -0.66
N ARG A 92 -18.32 11.88 -0.80
CA ARG A 92 -18.58 10.49 -1.21
C ARG A 92 -18.19 10.31 -2.67
N ARG A 93 -16.89 10.19 -2.94
CA ARG A 93 -16.39 9.57 -4.17
C ARG A 93 -15.07 8.88 -3.89
N PHE A 94 -15.09 7.98 -2.91
CA PHE A 94 -14.04 7.00 -2.75
C PHE A 94 -14.65 5.65 -3.10
N GLU A 95 -14.02 4.96 -4.06
CA GLU A 95 -14.32 3.59 -4.46
C GLU A 95 -14.66 2.73 -3.22
N PRO A 96 -15.79 2.00 -3.25
CA PRO A 96 -16.56 1.63 -2.04
C PRO A 96 -15.90 0.61 -1.10
N LEU A 97 -14.65 0.21 -1.33
CA LEU A 97 -14.01 -0.87 -0.58
C LEU A 97 -13.08 -0.42 0.56
N PHE A 98 -12.75 0.88 0.67
CA PHE A 98 -11.75 1.34 1.66
C PHE A 98 -12.33 1.95 2.95
N ALA A 99 -13.53 2.54 2.89
CA ALA A 99 -14.00 3.42 3.97
C ALA A 99 -14.71 2.71 5.15
N VAL A 100 -15.24 1.50 4.97
CA VAL A 100 -16.14 0.91 5.98
C VAL A 100 -15.40 0.28 7.17
N ASN A 101 -14.14 -0.11 7.00
CA ASN A 101 -13.42 -0.89 8.01
C ASN A 101 -12.27 -0.14 8.71
N CYS A 102 -11.96 1.11 8.31
CA CYS A 102 -10.88 1.89 8.94
C CYS A 102 -11.27 2.39 10.35
N ALA A 103 -12.55 2.76 10.54
CA ALA A 103 -13.06 3.26 11.83
C ALA A 103 -13.02 2.23 12.97
N ILE A 104 -13.13 0.94 12.65
CA ILE A 104 -13.17 -0.13 13.66
C ILE A 104 -11.79 -0.36 14.29
N LYS A 105 -10.70 -0.23 13.53
CA LYS A 105 -9.34 -0.48 14.06
C LYS A 105 -8.72 0.69 14.81
N CYS A 106 -9.09 1.93 14.48
CA CYS A 106 -8.58 3.11 15.17
C CYS A 106 -9.19 3.29 16.58
N GLY A 107 -10.34 2.67 16.87
CA GLY A 107 -11.01 2.75 18.18
C GLY A 107 -10.44 1.81 19.26
N ASP A 108 -9.69 0.77 18.88
CA ASP A 108 -9.26 -0.31 19.79
C ASP A 108 -7.81 -0.21 20.29
N GLN A 109 -7.01 0.78 19.84
CA GLN A 109 -5.56 0.82 20.11
C GLN A 109 -5.09 1.88 21.12
N SER A 110 -5.97 2.37 22.01
CA SER A 110 -5.57 3.29 23.09
C SER A 110 -4.93 2.61 24.32
N HIS A 111 -4.74 1.29 24.33
CA HIS A 111 -4.01 0.59 25.39
C HIS A 111 -3.21 -0.58 24.80
N SER A 112 -1.89 -0.40 24.61
CA SER A 112 -0.83 -1.40 24.83
C SER A 112 0.51 -0.89 24.28
N TYR A 113 1.37 -0.47 25.22
CA TYR A 113 2.81 -0.16 25.15
C TYR A 113 3.32 0.97 24.24
#